data_AF-A0A2R6DW56-F1
#
_entry.id   AF-A0A2R6DW56-F1
#
_cell.length_a   1.000
_cell.length_b   1.000
_cell.length_c   1.000
_cell.angle_alpha   90.00
_cell.angle_beta   90.00
_cell.angle_gamma   90.00
#
_symmetry.space_group_name_H-M   'P 1'
#
loop_
_entity.id
_entity.type
_entity.pdbx_description
1 polymer ?
#
loop_
_entity_poly.entity_id
_entity_poly.type
_entity_poly.pdbx_seq_one_letter_code
_entity_poly.pdbx_strand_id
1 'polypeptide(L)' 'MASLSWDLTRRDGVTLVELVATAEAEEWIRVTSRLQPVWPPRRQGVPVAGWDGASFEGRVGPDAPLALGYASPAAPQA' A
#
# COMPACT_ATOMS: atom_id res chain seq x y z
N MET A 1 17.92 3.84 3.05
CA MET A 1 17.27 2.82 2.21
C MET A 1 15.96 2.44 2.85
N ALA A 2 14.85 2.62 2.13
CA ALA A 2 13.54 2.21 2.65
C ALA A 2 13.40 0.68 2.77
N SER A 3 12.75 0.23 3.85
CA SER A 3 12.32 -1.15 4.07
C SER A 3 10.80 -1.23 4.01
N LEU A 4 10.27 -2.39 3.60
CA LEU A 4 8.84 -2.62 3.45
C LEU A 4 8.45 -3.96 4.09
N SER A 5 7.47 -3.93 4.99
CA SER A 5 6.80 -5.12 5.51
C SER A 5 5.32 -5.07 5.15
N TRP A 6 4.70 -6.24 4.92
CA TRP A 6 3.28 -6.32 4.60
C TRP A 6 2.67 -7.61 5.13
N ASP A 7 1.37 -7.53 5.36
CA ASP A 7 0.50 -8.63 5.75
C ASP A 7 -0.69 -8.70 4.80
N LEU A 8 -1.13 -9.93 4.55
CA LEU A 8 -2.25 -10.22 3.65
C LEU A 8 -3.32 -11.01 4.40
N THR A 9 -4.55 -10.52 4.37
CA THR A 9 -5.71 -11.26 4.89
C THR A 9 -6.73 -11.44 3.78
N ARG A 10 -7.12 -12.69 3.48
CA ARG A 10 -8.18 -12.98 2.51
C ARG A 10 -9.49 -13.32 3.20
N ARG A 11 -10.57 -12.61 2.84
CA ARG A 11 -11.95 -12.85 3.32
C ARG A 11 -12.95 -12.58 2.20
N ASP A 12 -13.92 -13.47 2.04
CA ASP A 12 -15.04 -13.31 1.09
C ASP A 12 -14.62 -12.92 -0.33
N GLY A 13 -13.53 -13.53 -0.82
CA GLY A 13 -13.00 -13.27 -2.17
C GLY A 13 -12.19 -11.97 -2.31
N VAL A 14 -11.98 -11.23 -1.22
CA VAL A 14 -11.18 -10.00 -1.17
C VAL A 14 -9.91 -10.24 -0.37
N THR A 15 -8.78 -9.81 -0.91
CA THR A 15 -7.50 -9.72 -0.21
C THR A 15 -7.34 -8.30 0.31
N LEU A 16 -7.22 -8.16 1.62
CA LEU A 16 -6.78 -6.93 2.27
C LEU A 16 -5.27 -6.98 2.41
N VAL A 17 -4.63 -5.88 2.04
CA VAL A 17 -3.19 -5.68 2.17
C VAL A 17 -2.96 -4.56 3.15
N GLU A 18 -2.16 -4.83 4.17
CA GLU A 18 -1.65 -3.85 5.11
C GLU A 18 -0.14 -3.82 4.97
N LEU A 19 0.46 -2.64 4.88
CA LEU A 19 1.90 -2.51 4.73
C LEU A 19 2.44 -1.32 5.50
N VAL A 20 3.68 -1.44 5.92
CA VAL A 20 4.45 -0.39 6.58
C VAL A 20 5.77 -0.23 5.85
N ALA A 21 6.08 0.98 5.44
CA ALA A 21 7.41 1.35 4.96
C ALA A 21 8.12 2.21 6.02
N THR A 22 9.40 1.93 6.23
CA THR A 22 10.30 2.66 7.14
C THR A 22 11.57 3.07 6.39
N ALA A 23 12.24 4.11 6.85
CA ALA A 23 13.53 4.55 6.30
C ALA A 23 14.36 5.25 7.37
N GLU A 24 15.69 5.16 7.28
CA GLU A 24 16.62 5.82 8.22
C GLU A 24 16.79 7.32 7.94
N ALA A 25 16.38 7.77 6.75
CA ALA A 25 16.40 9.17 6.32
C ALA A 25 15.09 9.49 5.58
N GLU A 26 14.80 10.78 5.38
CA GLU A 26 13.66 11.18 4.56
C GLU A 26 13.87 10.73 3.10
N GLU A 27 12.95 9.90 2.61
CA GLU A 27 13.00 9.34 1.25
C GLU A 27 11.62 9.45 0.59
N TRP A 28 11.63 9.63 -0.72
CA TRP A 28 10.43 9.51 -1.56
C TRP A 28 10.37 8.10 -2.12
N ILE A 29 9.26 7.39 -1.87
CA ILE A 29 9.12 5.99 -2.28
C ILE A 29 7.89 5.80 -3.16
N ARG A 30 7.96 4.75 -3.98
CA ARG A 30 6.84 4.24 -4.77
C ARG A 30 6.63 2.77 -4.42
N VAL A 31 5.43 2.42 -3.96
CA VAL A 31 5.03 1.05 -3.67
C VAL A 31 4.05 0.61 -4.75
N THR A 32 4.38 -0.46 -5.49
CA THR A 32 3.52 -0.98 -6.56
C THR A 32 3.05 -2.39 -6.22
N SER A 33 1.73 -2.58 -6.18
CA SER A 33 1.16 -3.90 -5.94
C SER A 33 1.31 -4.80 -7.16
N ARG A 34 1.58 -6.07 -6.90
CA ARG A 34 1.47 -7.15 -7.92
C ARG A 34 0.03 -7.69 -8.02
N LEU A 35 -0.81 -7.42 -7.02
CA LEU A 35 -2.23 -7.78 -7.09
C LEU A 35 -2.97 -6.79 -7.98
N GLN A 36 -3.74 -7.29 -8.94
CA GLN A 36 -4.51 -6.44 -9.84
C GLN A 36 -5.95 -6.97 -10.00
N PRO A 37 -6.97 -6.07 -9.96
CA PRO A 37 -6.87 -4.63 -9.72
C PRO A 37 -6.58 -4.27 -8.25
N VAL A 38 -6.06 -3.07 -8.02
CA VAL A 38 -5.97 -2.45 -6.67
C VAL A 38 -7.22 -1.60 -6.43
N TRP A 39 -7.80 -1.75 -5.24
CA TRP A 39 -8.87 -0.93 -4.70
C TRP A 39 -8.29 -0.08 -3.57
N PRO A 40 -7.82 1.14 -3.88
CA PRO A 40 -7.27 2.03 -2.86
C PRO A 40 -8.39 2.51 -1.92
N PRO A 41 -8.02 2.94 -0.70
CA PRO A 41 -8.96 3.62 0.19
C PRO A 41 -9.49 4.87 -0.51
N ARG A 42 -10.78 5.15 -0.34
CA ARG A 42 -11.46 6.27 -0.98
C ARG A 42 -12.06 7.21 0.05
N ARG A 43 -12.00 8.51 -0.24
CA ARG A 43 -12.75 9.55 0.46
C ARG A 43 -13.71 10.18 -0.55
N GLN A 44 -15.02 10.07 -0.28
CA GLN A 44 -16.07 10.55 -1.19
C GLN A 44 -15.95 9.97 -2.61
N GLY A 45 -15.60 8.68 -2.71
CA GLY A 45 -15.43 7.99 -3.99
C GLY A 45 -14.10 8.24 -4.71
N VAL A 46 -13.28 9.19 -4.26
CA VAL A 46 -11.97 9.50 -4.84
C VAL A 46 -10.87 8.74 -4.07
N PRO A 47 -9.91 8.09 -4.75
CA PRO A 47 -8.75 7.51 -4.07
C PRO A 47 -8.04 8.54 -3.18
N VAL A 48 -7.58 8.12 -2.01
CA VAL A 48 -6.75 8.98 -1.15
C VAL A 48 -5.51 9.43 -1.93
N ALA A 49 -5.03 10.65 -1.65
CA ALA A 49 -3.85 11.21 -2.29
C ALA A 49 -2.63 10.27 -2.21
N GLY A 50 -1.83 10.25 -3.27
CA GLY A 50 -0.68 9.36 -3.42
C GLY A 50 -0.98 8.09 -4.22
N TRP A 51 -2.26 7.70 -4.37
CA TRP A 51 -2.64 6.56 -5.20
C TRP A 51 -2.74 6.92 -6.69
N ASP A 52 -2.05 6.15 -7.52
CA ASP A 52 -2.15 6.13 -8.99
C ASP A 52 -2.21 4.68 -9.49
N GLY A 53 -3.40 4.24 -9.92
CA GLY A 53 -3.63 2.87 -10.35
C GLY A 53 -3.29 1.83 -9.26
N ALA A 54 -2.27 1.01 -9.53
CA ALA A 54 -1.77 -0.02 -8.61
C ALA A 54 -0.61 0.44 -7.72
N SER A 55 -0.25 1.72 -7.80
CA SER A 55 0.90 2.28 -7.11
C SER A 55 0.47 3.35 -6.09
N PHE A 56 1.22 3.42 -4.99
CA PHE A 56 1.18 4.53 -4.06
C PHE A 56 2.53 5.24 -4.04
N GLU A 57 2.52 6.57 -3.98
CA GLU A 57 3.69 7.42 -3.84
C GLU A 57 3.59 8.30 -2.60
N GLY A 58 4.68 8.39 -1.84
CA GLY A 58 4.72 9.20 -0.63
C GLY A 58 6.10 9.31 0.00
N ARG A 59 6.18 10.12 1.06
CA ARG A 59 7.37 10.29 1.87
C ARG A 59 7.38 9.31 3.04
N VAL A 60 8.57 8.84 3.38
CA VAL A 60 8.86 8.06 4.59
C VAL A 60 10.08 8.67 5.26
N GLY A 61 10.13 8.63 6.59
CA GLY A 61 11.29 9.07 7.36
C GLY A 61 11.42 8.29 8.67
N PRO A 62 12.52 8.50 9.42
CA PRO A 62 12.82 7.76 10.65
C PRO A 62 11.74 7.91 11.72
N ASP A 63 11.14 9.09 11.83
CA ASP A 63 10.07 9.40 12.79
C ASP A 63 8.67 9.42 12.15
N ALA A 64 8.57 9.07 10.86
CA ALA A 64 7.35 9.13 10.08
C ALA A 64 7.23 7.88 9.18
N PRO A 65 6.98 6.69 9.76
CA PRO A 65 6.71 5.50 8.98
C PRO A 65 5.44 5.68 8.14
N LEU A 66 5.47 5.16 6.92
CA LEU A 66 4.33 5.20 6.03
C LEU A 66 3.52 3.91 6.21
N ALA A 67 2.33 4.02 6.80
CA ALA A 67 1.36 2.93 6.86
C ALA A 67 0.32 3.07 5.75
N LEU A 68 0.10 1.99 4.98
CA LEU A 68 -0.91 1.94 3.92
C LEU A 68 -1.78 0.69 4.07
N GLY A 69 -3.04 0.81 3.67
CA GLY A 69 -3.96 -0.30 3.50
C GLY A 69 -4.70 -0.18 2.17
N TYR A 70 -4.91 -1.30 1.47
CA TYR A 70 -5.74 -1.37 0.27
C TYR A 70 -6.34 -2.76 0.09
N ALA A 71 -7.30 -2.89 -0.83
CA ALA A 71 -7.93 -4.17 -1.16
C ALA A 71 -7.66 -4.60 -2.60
N SER A 72 -7.82 -5.89 -2.88
CA SER A 72 -7.84 -6.45 -4.23
C SER A 72 -8.76 -7.67 -4.28
N PRO A 73 -9.50 -7.92 -5.38
CA PRO A 73 -10.21 -9.18 -5.53
C PRO A 73 -9.26 -10.35 -5.84
N ALA A 74 -8.04 -10.06 -6.32
CA ALA A 74 -7.04 -11.07 -6.64
C ALA A 74 -6.59 -11.83 -5.37
N ALA A 75 -6.42 -13.14 -5.50
CA ALA A 75 -5.83 -13.95 -4.43
C ALA A 75 -4.32 -13.66 -4.31
N PRO A 76 -3.74 -13.77 -3.09
CA PRO A 76 -2.30 -13.73 -2.92
C PRO A 76 -1.64 -14.79 -3.79
N GLN A 77 -0.53 -14.44 -4.43
CA GLN A 77 0.36 -15.41 -5.06
C GLN A 77 1.25 -15.98 -3.96
N ALA A 78 1.45 -17.31 -3.97
CA ALA A 78 2.37 -18.00 -3.06
C ALA A 78 3.84 -17.71 -3.40
#